data_AF-A0A3E0J3B6-F1
#
_entry.id   AF-A0A3E0J3B6-F1
#
_cell.length_a   1.000
_cell.length_b   1.000
_cell.length_c   1.000
_cell.angle_alpha   90.00
_cell.angle_beta   90.00
_cell.angle_gamma   90.00
#
_symmetry.space_group_name_H-M   'P 1'
#
loop_
_entity.id
_entity.type
_entity.pdbx_description
1 polymer ?
#
loop_
_entity_poly.entity_id
_entity_poly.type
_entity_poly.pdbx_seq_one_letter_code
_entity_poly.pdbx_strand_id
1 'polypeptide(L)'
;MSNQMIYGMEMNIHQRDEHTIQVYVLNVKEGKNPHHVTTIEHSSKHPERTKANGAPYARVHDNLFHVLKEQLVKEGKWEKGKGDS
;
A
#
# COMPACT_ATOMS: atom_id res chain seq x y z
N MET A 1 -26.53 13.43 -2.19
CA MET A 1 -25.20 13.87 -2.66
C MET A 1 -24.92 13.12 -3.95
N SER A 2 -24.58 13.79 -5.05
CA SER A 2 -24.14 13.08 -6.26
C SER A 2 -22.71 12.57 -6.04
N ASN A 3 -22.46 11.29 -6.31
CA ASN A 3 -21.10 10.76 -6.32
C ASN A 3 -20.34 11.42 -7.47
N GLN A 4 -19.52 12.42 -7.17
CA GLN A 4 -18.59 12.99 -8.12
C GLN A 4 -17.42 12.03 -8.27
N MET A 5 -17.45 11.25 -9.35
CA MET A 5 -16.37 10.33 -9.70
C MET A 5 -15.22 11.11 -10.33
N ILE A 6 -14.00 10.83 -9.90
CA ILE A 6 -12.77 11.35 -10.52
C ILE A 6 -12.20 10.23 -11.40
N TYR A 7 -12.06 10.51 -12.70
CA TYR A 7 -11.53 9.56 -13.69
C TYR A 7 -10.11 9.96 -14.13
N GLY A 8 -9.35 8.96 -14.61
CA GLY A 8 -8.04 9.18 -15.22
C GLY A 8 -6.88 9.39 -14.23
N MET A 9 -7.05 9.13 -12.94
CA MET A 9 -5.93 9.19 -11.99
C MET A 9 -4.95 8.04 -12.22
N GLU A 10 -3.66 8.34 -12.24
CA GLU A 10 -2.62 7.33 -12.23
C GLU A 10 -2.31 6.92 -10.79
N MET A 11 -2.50 5.63 -10.51
CA MET A 11 -2.20 5.04 -9.22
C MET A 11 -0.87 4.30 -9.28
N ASN A 12 0.04 4.64 -8.37
CA ASN A 12 1.35 4.02 -8.25
C ASN A 12 1.40 3.18 -6.98
N ILE A 13 1.75 1.90 -7.12
CA ILE A 13 1.84 0.95 -6.03
C ILE A 13 3.29 0.49 -5.95
N HIS A 14 3.87 0.54 -4.75
CA HIS A 14 5.29 0.30 -4.51
C HIS A 14 5.49 -0.61 -3.30
N GLN A 15 6.38 -1.59 -3.43
CA GLN A 15 6.93 -2.31 -2.28
C GLN A 15 7.92 -1.44 -1.52
N ARG A 16 7.56 -1.04 -0.29
CA ARG A 16 8.45 -0.33 0.62
C ARG A 16 9.44 -1.27 1.31
N ASP A 17 8.92 -2.37 1.86
CA ASP A 17 9.69 -3.45 2.50
C ASP A 17 8.98 -4.81 2.30
N GLU A 18 9.53 -5.89 2.83
CA GLU A 18 8.97 -7.25 2.69
C GLU A 18 7.50 -7.38 3.13
N HIS A 19 7.03 -6.52 4.03
CA HIS A 19 5.69 -6.60 4.62
C HIS A 19 4.88 -5.32 4.42
N THR A 20 5.32 -4.42 3.54
CA THR A 20 4.70 -3.10 3.37
C THR A 20 4.60 -2.66 1.93
N ILE A 21 3.39 -2.26 1.54
CA ILE A 21 3.08 -1.66 0.25
C ILE A 21 2.63 -0.21 0.49
N GLN A 22 3.14 0.72 -0.31
CA GLN A 22 2.67 2.09 -0.33
C GLN A 22 1.89 2.37 -1.61
N VAL A 23 0.77 3.06 -1.46
CA VAL A 23 -0.08 3.49 -2.56
C VAL A 23 0.02 4.99 -2.68
N TYR A 24 0.29 5.45 -3.89
CA TYR A 24 0.35 6.84 -4.26
C TYR A 24 -0.60 7.14 -5.41
N VAL A 25 -1.09 8.37 -5.48
CA VAL A 25 -1.86 8.88 -6.61
C VAL A 25 -1.13 10.09 -7.18
N LEU A 26 -0.95 10.11 -8.50
CA LEU A 26 -0.53 11.31 -9.19
C LEU A 26 -1.79 12.14 -9.52
N ASN A 27 -1.89 13.33 -8.96
CA ASN A 27 -3.00 14.24 -9.28
C ASN A 27 -2.81 14.77 -10.71
N VAL A 28 -3.74 14.41 -11.60
CA VAL A 28 -3.76 14.83 -13.01
C VAL A 28 -3.81 16.35 -13.21
N LYS A 29 -4.25 17.12 -12.21
CA LYS A 29 -4.32 18.59 -12.26
C LYS A 29 -3.07 19.28 -11.72
N GLU A 30 -2.36 18.68 -10.77
CA GLU A 30 -1.29 19.35 -10.01
C GLU A 30 0.12 18.92 -10.44
N GLY A 31 0.26 17.77 -11.10
CA GLY A 31 1.45 17.43 -11.87
C GLY A 31 2.70 17.05 -11.07
N LYS A 32 3.36 16.01 -11.58
CA LYS A 32 4.70 15.44 -11.27
C LYS A 32 4.93 14.83 -9.89
N ASN A 33 4.32 15.31 -8.81
CA ASN A 33 4.56 14.76 -7.47
C ASN A 33 3.48 13.75 -7.06
N PRO A 34 3.81 12.47 -6.84
CA PRO A 34 2.86 11.50 -6.33
C PRO A 34 2.50 11.80 -4.86
N HIS A 35 1.20 11.81 -4.55
CA HIS A 35 0.70 11.96 -3.18
C HIS A 35 0.51 10.60 -2.51
N HIS A 36 1.02 10.45 -1.28
CA HIS A 36 0.80 9.24 -0.50
C HIS A 36 -0.68 9.12 -0.12
N VAL A 37 -1.30 8.00 -0.47
CA VAL A 37 -2.70 7.71 -0.15
C VAL A 37 -2.79 6.87 1.11
N THR A 38 -2.10 5.73 1.12
CA THR A 38 -2.15 4.80 2.24
C THR A 38 -0.94 3.87 2.25
N THR A 39 -0.74 3.23 3.40
CA THR A 39 0.21 2.16 3.61
C THR A 39 -0.57 0.90 3.95
N ILE A 40 -0.27 -0.18 3.26
CA ILE A 40 -0.89 -1.50 3.41
C ILE A 40 0.19 -2.43 3.97
N GLU A 41 -0.07 -3.00 5.14
CA GLU A 41 0.86 -3.85 5.86
C GLU A 41 0.32 -5.29 5.93
N HIS A 42 1.22 -6.25 5.82
CA HIS A 42 0.94 -7.65 6.14
C HIS A 42 1.02 -7.85 7.66
N SER A 43 0.19 -8.72 8.22
CA SER A 43 0.18 -9.02 9.65
C SER A 43 1.51 -9.55 10.18
N SER A 44 2.39 -10.14 9.34
CA SER A 44 3.76 -10.50 9.74
C SER A 44 4.59 -9.33 10.28
N LYS A 45 4.27 -8.08 9.89
CA LYS A 45 4.95 -6.89 10.41
C LYS A 45 4.64 -6.61 11.88
N HIS A 46 3.45 -7.04 12.34
CA HIS A 46 3.00 -6.90 13.72
C HIS A 46 2.48 -8.27 14.18
N PRO A 47 3.34 -9.10 14.81
CA PRO A 47 2.93 -10.43 15.29
C PRO A 47 1.63 -10.38 16.11
N GLU A 48 1.43 -9.27 16.81
CA GLU A 48 0.15 -8.90 17.42
C GLU A 48 -0.65 -8.01 16.45
N ARG A 49 -1.85 -8.47 16.05
CA ARG A 49 -2.76 -7.72 15.15
C ARG A 49 -3.37 -6.47 15.80
N THR A 50 -3.07 -6.25 17.06
CA THR A 50 -3.55 -5.17 17.90
C THR A 50 -2.37 -4.45 18.54
N LYS A 51 -2.50 -3.14 18.71
CA LYS A 51 -1.62 -2.34 19.56
C LYS A 51 -1.73 -2.83 21.01
N ALA A 52 -0.78 -2.42 21.86
CA ALA A 52 -0.81 -2.72 23.30
C ALA A 52 -2.10 -2.32 24.03
N ASN A 53 -2.89 -1.39 23.46
CA ASN A 53 -4.19 -0.97 23.98
C ASN A 53 -5.39 -1.76 23.40
N GLY A 54 -5.15 -2.87 22.70
CA GLY A 54 -6.19 -3.72 22.11
C GLY A 54 -6.81 -3.18 20.81
N ALA A 55 -6.45 -1.96 20.37
CA ALA A 55 -6.96 -1.42 19.11
C ALA A 55 -6.29 -2.10 17.90
N PRO A 56 -7.03 -2.44 16.84
CA PRO A 56 -6.43 -3.02 15.63
C PRO A 56 -5.47 -2.03 14.97
N TYR A 57 -4.41 -2.56 14.34
CA TYR A 57 -3.58 -1.73 13.46
C TYR A 57 -4.38 -1.36 12.21
N ALA A 58 -4.68 -0.07 12.04
CA ALA A 58 -5.53 0.46 10.98
C ALA A 58 -5.02 0.25 9.54
N ARG A 59 -3.84 -0.36 9.37
CA ARG A 59 -3.14 -0.54 8.08
C ARG A 59 -2.93 -2.00 7.71
N VAL A 60 -3.28 -2.93 8.59
CA VAL A 60 -3.08 -4.37 8.36
C VAL A 60 -4.24 -4.92 7.53
N HIS A 61 -3.94 -5.34 6.30
CA HIS A 61 -4.93 -5.84 5.35
C HIS A 61 -4.37 -7.00 4.52
N ASP A 62 -4.22 -8.19 5.12
CA ASP A 62 -3.56 -9.35 4.51
C ASP A 62 -4.10 -9.71 3.11
N ASN A 63 -5.43 -9.73 2.92
CA ASN A 63 -6.01 -10.06 1.62
C ASN A 63 -5.63 -9.03 0.54
N LEU A 64 -5.73 -7.73 0.85
CA LEU A 64 -5.36 -6.68 -0.08
C LEU A 64 -3.84 -6.69 -0.35
N PHE A 65 -3.05 -6.92 0.69
CA PHE A 65 -1.60 -7.07 0.58
C PHE A 65 -1.23 -8.20 -0.38
N HIS A 66 -1.80 -9.39 -0.22
CA HIS A 66 -1.51 -10.54 -1.08
C HIS A 66 -1.84 -10.26 -2.55
N VAL A 67 -3.02 -9.70 -2.83
CA VAL A 67 -3.44 -9.36 -4.20
C VAL A 67 -2.45 -8.38 -4.83
N LEU A 68 -2.08 -7.30 -4.14
CA LEU A 68 -1.16 -6.30 -4.68
C LEU A 68 0.26 -6.85 -4.83
N LYS A 69 0.74 -7.66 -3.88
CA LYS A 69 2.04 -8.34 -3.95
C LYS A 69 2.11 -9.24 -5.18
N GLU A 70 1.07 -10.03 -5.46
CA GLU A 70 1.04 -10.90 -6.64
C GLU A 70 1.17 -10.11 -7.95
N GLN A 71 0.51 -8.94 -8.05
CA GLN A 71 0.67 -8.07 -9.22
C GLN A 71 2.09 -7.51 -9.32
N LEU A 72 2.65 -7.02 -8.21
CA LEU A 72 4.04 -6.52 -8.18
C LEU A 72 5.06 -7.61 -8.55
N VAL A 73 4.85 -8.86 -8.12
CA VAL A 73 5.69 -10.01 -8.50
C VAL A 73 5.60 -10.30 -9.99
N LYS A 74 4.38 -10.33 -10.57
CA LYS A 74 4.17 -10.57 -12.00
C LYS A 74 4.86 -9.52 -12.88
N GLU A 75 4.88 -8.27 -12.41
CA GLU A 75 5.54 -7.14 -13.08
C GLU A 75 7.05 -7.04 -12.79
N GLY A 76 7.63 -7.96 -12.01
CA GLY A 76 9.05 -7.93 -11.64
C GLY A 76 9.43 -6.76 -10.72
N LYS A 77 8.46 -6.15 -10.04
CA LYS A 77 8.63 -4.99 -9.13
C LYS A 77 8.67 -5.36 -7.65
N TRP A 78 8.78 -6.65 -7.35
CA TRP A 78 8.90 -7.16 -5.99
C TRP A 78 10.28 -7.78 -5.74
N GLU A 79 11.02 -7.21 -4.78
CA GLU A 79 12.37 -7.61 -4.39
C GLU A 79 12.30 -8.36 -3.04
N LYS A 80 12.88 -9.57 -2.98
CA LYS A 80 13.01 -10.32 -1.72
C LYS A 80 14.10 -9.67 -0.85
N GLY A 81 13.87 -9.57 0.47
CA GLY A 81 14.84 -9.01 1.42
C GLY A 81 14.98 -7.48 1.38
N LYS A 82 14.04 -6.78 0.72
CA LYS A 82 14.02 -5.32 0.68
C LYS A 82 13.57 -4.76 2.03
N GLY A 83 14.40 -3.90 2.65
CA GLY A 83 14.05 -3.15 3.86
C GLY A 83 14.73 -3.58 5.16
N ASP A 84 15.73 -4.47 5.11
CA ASP A 84 16.50 -4.92 6.29
C ASP A 84 17.70 -4.02 6.66
N SER A 85 17.76 -2.80 6.12
CA SER A 85 18.88 -1.84 6.30
C SER A 85 18.44 -0.59 7.06
#